data_AF-A0A800JA22-F1
#
_entry.id   AF-A0A800JA22-F1
#
_cell.length_a   1.000
_cell.length_b   1.000
_cell.length_c   1.000
_cell.angle_alpha   90.00
_cell.angle_beta   90.00
_cell.angle_gamma   90.00
#
_symmetry.space_group_name_H-M   'P 1'
#
loop_
_entity.id
_entity.type
_entity.pdbx_description
1 polymer ?
#
loop_
_entity_poly.entity_id
_entity_poly.type
_entity_poly.pdbx_seq_one_letter_code
_entity_poly.pdbx_strand_id
1 'polypeptide(L)'
;LITESKDVSEAIKILRQEPVLGFDTETRPTFKKGDQYSVSLLQLSTREEAFLFRLNYLGLPEELVSLLADPDILKVGVAILDDIRALQKLRKFDAEGFVELSSIGSDLGIVTCGLRNLAAIFFGVRISKKEQLTNWERPDLNSSQCLYAATDAWICLKMLDFLEREKVLPKKIIWKMPEPQPPKSTRRFKKKKRGQEN
;
A
#
# COMPACT_ATOMS: atom_id res chain seq x y z
N LEU A 1 16.02 -4.50 6.97
CA LEU A 1 15.71 -5.14 5.66
C LEU A 1 15.69 -6.64 5.90
N ILE A 2 14.66 -7.34 5.44
CA ILE A 2 14.38 -8.74 5.79
C ILE A 2 14.29 -9.56 4.50
N THR A 3 15.10 -10.61 4.43
CA THR A 3 15.20 -11.52 3.27
C THR A 3 15.12 -12.99 3.63
N GLU A 4 15.18 -13.35 4.92
CA GLU A 4 15.17 -14.73 5.41
C GLU A 4 14.03 -14.98 6.42
N SER A 5 13.51 -16.21 6.49
CA SER A 5 12.36 -16.54 7.35
C SER A 5 12.62 -16.31 8.84
N LYS A 6 13.85 -16.49 9.33
CA LYS A 6 14.19 -16.28 10.75
C LYS A 6 13.95 -14.82 11.17
N ASP A 7 14.34 -13.89 10.31
CA ASP A 7 14.25 -12.44 10.55
C ASP A 7 12.79 -11.98 10.40
N VAL A 8 11.99 -12.68 9.60
CA VAL A 8 10.52 -12.49 9.56
C VAL A 8 9.91 -12.80 10.93
N SER A 9 10.23 -13.94 11.51
CA SER A 9 9.67 -14.32 12.82
C SER A 9 10.06 -13.35 13.94
N GLU A 10 11.28 -12.80 13.91
CA GLU A 10 11.72 -11.76 14.85
C GLU A 10 10.97 -10.44 14.65
N ALA A 11 10.86 -9.97 13.40
CA ALA A 11 10.12 -8.76 13.08
C ALA A 11 8.63 -8.85 13.46
N ILE A 12 8.00 -10.00 13.24
CA ILE A 12 6.59 -10.23 13.60
C ILE A 12 6.37 -10.11 15.12
N LYS A 13 7.31 -10.58 15.94
CA LYS A 13 7.20 -10.43 17.41
C LYS A 13 7.17 -8.98 17.84
N ILE A 14 7.94 -8.11 17.17
CA ILE A 14 7.96 -6.67 17.44
C ILE A 14 6.68 -6.03 16.91
N LEU A 15 6.33 -6.28 15.64
CA LEU A 15 5.15 -5.71 14.99
C LEU A 15 3.85 -6.04 15.73
N ARG A 16 3.73 -7.23 16.33
CA ARG A 16 2.53 -7.64 17.10
C ARG A 16 2.38 -6.96 18.46
N GLN A 17 3.41 -6.23 18.92
CA GLN A 17 3.31 -5.44 20.15
C GLN A 17 2.68 -4.07 19.89
N GLU A 18 2.59 -3.65 18.63
CA GLU A 18 2.04 -2.36 18.25
C GLU A 18 0.57 -2.48 17.83
N PRO A 19 -0.32 -1.62 18.36
CA PRO A 19 -1.72 -1.60 17.95
C PRO A 19 -1.93 -0.96 16.57
N VAL A 20 -0.93 -0.22 16.07
CA VAL A 20 -1.00 0.52 14.81
C VAL A 20 0.34 0.41 14.09
N LEU A 21 0.27 0.02 12.82
CA LEU A 21 1.41 -0.10 11.91
C LEU A 21 1.20 0.82 10.71
N GLY A 22 2.25 1.49 10.27
CA GLY A 22 2.28 2.10 8.93
C GLY A 22 2.49 1.01 7.88
N PHE A 23 1.83 1.12 6.73
CA PHE A 23 1.79 0.14 5.65
C PHE A 23 2.03 0.81 4.31
N ASP A 24 2.90 0.21 3.49
CA ASP A 24 3.03 0.53 2.08
C ASP A 24 3.59 -0.69 1.30
N THR A 25 3.57 -0.64 -0.04
CA THR A 25 4.27 -1.64 -0.87
C THR A 25 5.04 -1.03 -2.04
N GLU A 26 6.03 -1.78 -2.55
CA GLU A 26 6.77 -1.38 -3.75
C GLU A 26 6.85 -2.51 -4.78
N THR A 27 6.70 -2.12 -6.05
CA THR A 27 6.69 -3.04 -7.20
C THR A 27 7.61 -2.49 -8.29
N ARG A 28 8.35 -3.38 -8.97
CA ARG A 28 9.13 -2.97 -10.14
C ARG A 28 8.22 -2.32 -11.20
N PRO A 29 8.53 -1.10 -11.68
CA PRO A 29 7.71 -0.47 -12.72
C PRO A 29 7.87 -1.20 -14.06
N THR A 30 6.82 -1.13 -14.88
CA THR A 30 6.86 -1.54 -16.28
C THR A 30 6.23 -0.48 -17.17
N PHE A 31 6.88 -0.20 -18.29
CA PHE A 31 6.41 0.77 -19.29
C PHE A 31 5.81 0.07 -20.52
N LYS A 32 5.78 -1.27 -20.53
CA LYS A 32 5.17 -2.08 -21.58
C LYS A 32 3.72 -2.38 -21.23
N LYS A 33 2.81 -2.06 -22.15
CA LYS A 33 1.39 -2.31 -21.97
C LYS A 33 1.11 -3.82 -21.91
N GLY A 34 0.57 -4.29 -20.79
CA GLY A 34 0.19 -5.69 -20.58
C GLY A 34 1.10 -6.46 -19.63
N ASP A 35 2.32 -5.99 -19.41
CA ASP A 35 3.21 -6.56 -18.40
C ASP A 35 2.79 -6.04 -17.01
N GLN A 36 2.85 -6.90 -15.99
CA GLN A 36 2.72 -6.53 -14.58
C GLN A 36 3.70 -7.38 -13.77
N TYR A 37 4.47 -6.72 -12.91
CA TYR A 37 5.34 -7.41 -11.96
C TYR A 37 4.61 -7.68 -10.64
N SER A 38 5.10 -8.67 -9.91
CA SER A 38 4.60 -8.97 -8.57
C SER A 38 5.17 -7.95 -7.59
N VAL A 39 4.40 -7.65 -6.54
CA VAL A 39 4.88 -6.83 -5.43
C VAL A 39 6.18 -7.41 -4.87
N SER A 40 7.20 -6.57 -4.78
CA SER A 40 8.58 -6.98 -4.49
C SER A 40 8.95 -6.70 -3.04
N LEU A 41 8.34 -5.68 -2.44
CA LEU A 41 8.64 -5.23 -1.09
C LEU A 41 7.34 -4.85 -0.38
N LEU A 42 7.18 -5.34 0.84
CA LEU A 42 6.17 -4.88 1.80
C LEU A 42 6.88 -4.08 2.88
N GLN A 43 6.34 -2.90 3.20
CA GLN A 43 6.84 -2.07 4.28
C GLN A 43 5.83 -2.05 5.42
N LEU A 44 6.31 -2.36 6.62
CA LEU A 44 5.56 -2.16 7.85
C LEU A 44 6.39 -1.32 8.80
N SER A 45 5.77 -0.37 9.48
CA SER A 45 6.49 0.49 10.43
C SER A 45 5.77 0.61 11.75
N THR A 46 6.54 0.61 12.82
CA THR A 46 6.11 1.05 14.14
C THR A 46 6.38 2.55 14.27
N ARG A 47 6.22 3.10 15.47
CA ARG A 47 6.58 4.50 15.75
C ARG A 47 8.09 4.75 15.64
N GLU A 48 8.90 3.72 15.89
CA GLU A 48 10.35 3.81 16.08
C GLU A 48 11.14 3.11 14.97
N GLU A 49 10.60 2.04 14.38
CA GLU A 49 11.32 1.19 13.44
C GLU A 49 10.51 0.88 12.19
N ALA A 50 11.21 0.64 11.08
CA ALA A 50 10.61 0.23 9.82
C ALA A 50 11.19 -1.10 9.33
N PHE A 51 10.29 -2.01 8.98
CA PHE A 51 10.57 -3.36 8.53
C PHE A 51 10.27 -3.46 7.04
N LEU A 52 11.30 -3.82 6.28
CA LEU A 52 11.24 -3.92 4.82
C LEU A 52 11.35 -5.40 4.44
N PHE A 53 10.22 -6.02 4.10
CA PHE A 53 10.11 -7.44 3.76
C PHE A 53 10.27 -7.64 2.26
N ARG A 54 11.36 -8.26 1.82
CA ARG A 54 11.61 -8.55 0.40
C ARG A 54 10.79 -9.75 -0.06
N LEU A 55 9.55 -9.49 -0.50
CA LEU A 55 8.60 -10.52 -0.93
C LEU A 55 9.06 -11.29 -2.19
N ASN A 56 9.93 -10.71 -3.01
CA ASN A 56 10.54 -11.43 -4.12
C ASN A 56 11.49 -12.56 -3.68
N TYR A 57 11.93 -12.59 -2.42
CA TYR A 57 12.67 -13.70 -1.81
C TYR A 57 11.82 -14.54 -0.87
N LEU A 58 10.95 -13.89 -0.10
CA LEU A 58 10.17 -14.52 0.96
C LEU A 58 8.84 -15.12 0.48
N GLY A 59 8.36 -14.72 -0.70
CA GLY A 59 6.93 -14.79 -1.01
C GLY A 59 6.13 -13.93 -0.03
N LEU A 60 4.94 -14.39 0.36
CA LEU A 60 4.17 -13.81 1.47
C LEU A 60 3.98 -14.89 2.56
N PRO A 61 4.90 -14.97 3.55
CA PRO A 61 4.83 -15.90 4.68
C PRO A 61 3.50 -15.85 5.44
N GLU A 62 3.17 -16.95 6.13
CA GLU A 62 1.88 -17.09 6.83
C GLU A 62 1.77 -16.11 8.00
N GLU A 63 2.88 -15.83 8.67
CA GLU A 63 2.95 -14.91 9.79
C GLU A 63 2.63 -13.48 9.37
N LEU A 64 3.04 -13.08 8.15
CA LEU A 64 2.67 -11.79 7.56
C LEU A 64 1.21 -11.78 7.14
N VAL A 65 0.70 -12.85 6.54
CA VAL A 65 -0.74 -12.97 6.22
C VAL A 65 -1.58 -12.83 7.47
N SER A 66 -1.23 -13.55 8.53
CA SER A 66 -1.93 -13.50 9.81
C SER A 66 -1.90 -12.09 10.42
N LEU A 67 -0.79 -11.35 10.29
CA LEU A 67 -0.69 -9.96 10.76
C LEU A 67 -1.57 -9.00 9.93
N LEU A 68 -1.56 -9.15 8.60
CA LEU A 68 -2.36 -8.32 7.70
C LEU A 68 -3.87 -8.60 7.84
N ALA A 69 -4.25 -9.81 8.26
CA ALA A 69 -5.62 -10.23 8.53
C ALA A 69 -6.10 -9.97 9.96
N ASP A 70 -5.24 -9.42 10.83
CA ASP A 70 -5.55 -9.17 12.23
C ASP A 70 -6.40 -7.88 12.39
N PRO A 71 -7.67 -7.93 12.83
CA PRO A 71 -8.50 -6.73 12.97
C PRO A 71 -8.08 -5.84 14.14
N ASP A 72 -7.34 -6.39 15.12
CA ASP A 72 -6.95 -5.66 16.34
C ASP A 72 -5.68 -4.83 16.13
N ILE A 73 -4.98 -5.03 15.02
CA ILE A 73 -3.80 -4.26 14.61
C ILE A 73 -4.16 -3.43 13.38
N LEU A 74 -4.09 -2.10 13.52
CA LEU A 74 -4.36 -1.20 12.41
C LEU A 74 -3.20 -1.18 11.41
N LYS A 75 -3.51 -1.22 10.11
CA LYS A 75 -2.54 -1.02 9.01
C LYS A 75 -2.90 0.25 8.25
N VAL A 76 -2.11 1.30 8.46
CA VAL A 76 -2.39 2.64 7.95
C VAL A 76 -1.56 2.90 6.71
N GLY A 77 -2.20 3.19 5.58
CA GLY A 77 -1.52 3.51 4.34
C GLY A 77 -2.25 4.54 3.49
N VAL A 78 -1.72 4.80 2.30
CA VAL A 78 -2.28 5.74 1.32
C VAL A 78 -2.44 5.01 -0.01
N ALA A 79 -3.66 5.02 -0.57
CA ALA A 79 -4.01 4.39 -1.84
C ALA A 79 -3.84 2.86 -1.85
N ILE A 80 -4.17 2.21 -0.73
CA ILE A 80 -3.83 0.82 -0.38
C ILE A 80 -4.55 -0.26 -1.18
N LEU A 81 -5.59 0.10 -1.95
CA LEU A 81 -6.45 -0.89 -2.62
C LEU A 81 -5.66 -1.79 -3.58
N ASP A 82 -4.81 -1.19 -4.42
CA ASP A 82 -4.05 -1.94 -5.41
C ASP A 82 -2.87 -2.68 -4.77
N ASP A 83 -2.30 -2.16 -3.68
CA ASP A 83 -1.29 -2.85 -2.86
C ASP A 83 -1.84 -4.14 -2.26
N ILE A 84 -3.00 -4.07 -1.61
CA ILE A 84 -3.66 -5.24 -1.00
C ILE A 84 -4.02 -6.25 -2.08
N ARG A 85 -4.54 -5.81 -3.24
CA ARG A 85 -4.80 -6.71 -4.38
C ARG A 85 -3.53 -7.37 -4.89
N ALA A 86 -2.41 -6.65 -4.94
CA ALA A 86 -1.13 -7.20 -5.36
C ALA A 86 -0.63 -8.26 -4.36
N LEU A 87 -0.73 -8.00 -3.05
CA LEU A 87 -0.43 -9.00 -2.01
C LEU A 87 -1.35 -10.22 -2.11
N GLN A 88 -2.65 -10.02 -2.36
CA GLN A 88 -3.63 -11.10 -2.56
C GLN A 88 -3.41 -11.94 -3.84
N LYS A 89 -2.54 -11.49 -4.76
CA LYS A 89 -2.05 -12.33 -5.87
C LYS A 89 -0.94 -13.28 -5.41
N LEU A 90 -0.16 -12.92 -4.38
CA LEU A 90 0.88 -13.78 -3.81
C LEU A 90 0.29 -14.83 -2.88
N ARG A 91 -0.61 -14.43 -1.97
CA ARG A 91 -1.34 -15.35 -1.07
C ARG A 91 -2.68 -14.73 -0.68
N LYS A 92 -3.74 -15.53 -0.62
CA LYS A 92 -5.08 -15.06 -0.21
C LYS A 92 -5.11 -14.78 1.29
N PHE A 93 -5.75 -13.67 1.65
CA PHE A 93 -6.04 -13.28 3.03
C PHE A 93 -7.19 -12.28 3.05
N ASP A 94 -7.91 -12.23 4.17
CA ASP A 94 -8.94 -11.24 4.42
C ASP A 94 -8.27 -9.97 4.97
N ALA A 95 -8.37 -8.87 4.23
CA ALA A 95 -7.72 -7.61 4.60
C ALA A 95 -8.54 -6.90 5.68
N GLU A 96 -8.09 -7.00 6.93
CA GLU A 96 -8.77 -6.46 8.10
C GLU A 96 -7.91 -5.41 8.81
N GLY A 97 -8.53 -4.50 9.58
CA GLY A 97 -7.81 -3.45 10.32
C GLY A 97 -7.13 -2.39 9.45
N PHE A 98 -7.41 -2.30 8.15
CA PHE A 98 -6.77 -1.30 7.29
C PHE A 98 -7.41 0.10 7.44
N VAL A 99 -6.58 1.14 7.33
CA VAL A 99 -6.98 2.55 7.32
C VAL A 99 -6.45 3.22 6.06
N GLU A 100 -7.35 3.78 5.26
CA GLU A 100 -7.03 4.47 4.00
C GLU A 100 -7.01 5.99 4.21
N LEU A 101 -5.81 6.56 4.32
CA LEU A 101 -5.63 7.98 4.57
C LEU A 101 -6.07 8.86 3.39
N SER A 102 -6.07 8.34 2.15
CA SER A 102 -6.54 9.12 1.00
C SER A 102 -8.03 9.41 1.09
N SER A 103 -8.81 8.45 1.59
CA SER A 103 -10.25 8.62 1.81
C SER A 103 -10.50 9.64 2.92
N ILE A 104 -9.76 9.55 4.02
CA ILE A 104 -9.85 10.53 5.11
C ILE A 104 -9.49 11.93 4.63
N GLY A 105 -8.40 12.08 3.86
CA GLY A 105 -8.01 13.37 3.27
C GLY A 105 -9.09 13.92 2.33
N SER A 106 -9.70 13.05 1.52
CA SER A 106 -10.80 13.44 0.63
C SER A 106 -12.03 13.92 1.41
N ASP A 107 -12.38 13.25 2.52
CA ASP A 107 -13.48 13.65 3.39
C ASP A 107 -13.23 15.01 4.06
N LEU A 108 -11.96 15.37 4.28
CA LEU A 108 -11.54 16.69 4.75
C LEU A 108 -11.48 17.76 3.63
N GLY A 109 -11.88 17.42 2.41
CA GLY A 109 -11.88 18.33 1.26
C GLY A 109 -10.55 18.49 0.54
N ILE A 110 -9.57 17.60 0.81
CA ILE A 110 -8.29 17.61 0.10
C ILE A 110 -8.46 17.02 -1.30
N VAL A 111 -8.15 17.81 -2.32
CA VAL A 111 -8.33 17.40 -3.73
C VAL A 111 -7.30 16.35 -4.16
N THR A 112 -6.06 16.45 -3.68
CA THR A 112 -4.97 15.54 -4.10
C THR A 112 -4.44 14.75 -2.91
N CYS A 113 -4.93 13.52 -2.77
CA CYS A 113 -4.70 12.69 -1.59
C CYS A 113 -3.58 11.66 -1.74
N GLY A 114 -2.56 11.93 -2.57
CA GLY A 114 -1.37 11.08 -2.62
C GLY A 114 -0.46 11.31 -1.42
N LEU A 115 0.34 10.31 -1.03
CA LEU A 115 1.12 10.28 0.21
C LEU A 115 1.95 11.55 0.42
N ARG A 116 2.67 11.98 -0.62
CA ARG A 116 3.51 13.19 -0.58
C ARG A 116 2.71 14.48 -0.45
N ASN A 117 1.52 14.53 -1.03
CA ASN A 117 0.66 15.71 -0.95
C ASN A 117 0.04 15.79 0.44
N LEU A 118 -0.42 14.68 0.99
CA LEU A 118 -0.93 14.61 2.36
C LEU A 118 0.18 14.98 3.37
N ALA A 119 1.38 14.42 3.23
CA ALA A 119 2.52 14.78 4.06
C ALA A 119 2.89 16.28 3.95
N ALA A 120 2.83 16.86 2.75
CA ALA A 120 3.07 18.29 2.56
C ALA A 120 1.98 19.15 3.20
N ILE A 121 0.72 18.73 3.14
CA ILE A 121 -0.42 19.45 3.73
C ILE A 121 -0.37 19.37 5.26
N PHE A 122 -0.15 18.19 5.82
CA PHE A 122 -0.21 17.98 7.27
C PHE A 122 1.06 18.42 8.00
N PHE A 123 2.24 18.29 7.37
CA PHE A 123 3.52 18.56 8.04
C PHE A 123 4.36 19.65 7.38
N GLY A 124 3.97 20.16 6.21
CA GLY A 124 4.80 21.11 5.45
C GLY A 124 6.08 20.47 4.88
N VAL A 125 6.19 19.13 4.87
CA VAL A 125 7.39 18.41 4.43
C VAL A 125 7.30 18.00 2.96
N ARG A 126 8.44 17.94 2.28
CA ARG A 126 8.54 17.41 0.92
C ARG A 126 9.26 16.07 0.93
N ILE A 127 8.52 15.00 0.64
CA ILE A 127 9.08 13.66 0.47
C ILE A 127 9.57 13.52 -0.98
N SER A 128 10.77 12.95 -1.12
CA SER A 128 11.39 12.67 -2.43
C SER A 128 10.54 11.73 -3.29
N LYS A 129 10.71 11.75 -4.61
CA LYS A 129 10.13 10.74 -5.53
C LYS A 129 11.17 9.81 -6.14
N LYS A 130 12.45 9.99 -5.78
CA LYS A 130 13.58 9.46 -6.55
C LYS A 130 13.56 7.94 -6.68
N GLU A 131 13.13 7.24 -5.63
CA GLU A 131 13.18 5.76 -5.59
C GLU A 131 11.90 5.10 -6.11
N GLN A 132 10.79 5.84 -6.24
CA GLN A 132 9.47 5.31 -6.62
C GLN A 132 9.47 4.51 -7.93
N LEU A 133 10.28 4.92 -8.91
CA LEU A 133 10.35 4.28 -10.23
C LEU A 133 11.64 3.46 -10.42
N THR A 134 12.26 3.01 -9.32
CA THR A 134 13.46 2.17 -9.38
C THR A 134 13.12 0.69 -9.48
N ASN A 135 14.13 -0.12 -9.78
CA ASN A 135 13.95 -1.57 -9.80
C ASN A 135 13.96 -2.13 -8.36
N TRP A 136 12.77 -2.35 -7.80
CA TRP A 136 12.59 -2.94 -6.47
C TRP A 136 12.86 -4.45 -6.38
N GLU A 137 13.06 -5.13 -7.52
CA GLU A 137 13.50 -6.53 -7.57
C GLU A 137 15.02 -6.69 -7.61
N ARG A 138 15.79 -5.60 -7.62
CA ARG A 138 17.26 -5.68 -7.67
C ARG A 138 17.80 -6.50 -6.48
N PRO A 139 18.94 -7.21 -6.63
CA PRO A 139 19.48 -8.03 -5.55
C PRO A 139 19.62 -7.27 -4.23
N ASP A 140 20.32 -6.14 -4.28
CA ASP A 140 20.60 -5.30 -3.12
C ASP A 140 19.89 -3.94 -3.22
N LEU A 141 19.07 -3.60 -2.22
CA LEU A 141 18.56 -2.23 -2.08
C LEU A 141 19.63 -1.36 -1.44
N ASN A 142 19.87 -0.19 -2.02
CA ASN A 142 20.78 0.78 -1.41
C ASN A 142 20.10 1.52 -0.24
N SER A 143 20.88 2.26 0.54
CA SER A 143 20.36 2.99 1.71
C SER A 143 19.29 4.03 1.34
N SER A 144 19.35 4.61 0.14
CA SER A 144 18.34 5.59 -0.34
C SER A 144 16.99 4.92 -0.58
N GLN A 145 16.98 3.75 -1.23
CA GLN A 145 15.78 2.92 -1.43
C GLN A 145 15.19 2.45 -0.11
N CYS A 146 16.04 1.97 0.81
CA CYS A 146 15.59 1.56 2.14
C CYS A 146 14.98 2.73 2.93
N LEU A 147 15.64 3.89 2.93
CA LEU A 147 15.14 5.08 3.62
C LEU A 147 13.82 5.58 3.01
N TYR A 148 13.73 5.61 1.69
CA TYR A 148 12.50 5.97 0.99
C TYR A 148 11.34 5.05 1.40
N ALA A 149 11.52 3.73 1.26
CA ALA A 149 10.48 2.75 1.57
C ALA A 149 10.08 2.77 3.06
N ALA A 150 11.06 2.93 3.95
CA ALA A 150 10.81 3.09 5.38
C ALA A 150 10.01 4.37 5.67
N THR A 151 10.32 5.48 4.98
CA THR A 151 9.64 6.76 5.16
C THR A 151 8.18 6.68 4.75
N ASP A 152 7.87 6.02 3.63
CA ASP A 152 6.50 5.97 3.11
C ASP A 152 5.55 5.21 4.06
N ALA A 153 5.99 4.08 4.64
CA ALA A 153 5.20 3.42 5.70
C ALA A 153 5.14 4.27 6.98
N TRP A 154 6.27 4.76 7.47
CA TRP A 154 6.35 5.49 8.74
C TRP A 154 5.52 6.77 8.75
N ILE A 155 5.54 7.53 7.66
CA ILE A 155 4.81 8.79 7.57
C ILE A 155 3.30 8.58 7.57
N CYS A 156 2.80 7.43 7.11
CA CYS A 156 1.38 7.09 7.23
C CYS A 156 0.95 7.00 8.70
N LEU A 157 1.76 6.37 9.55
CA LEU A 157 1.49 6.31 10.99
C LEU A 157 1.50 7.71 11.61
N LYS A 158 2.48 8.55 11.24
CA LYS A 158 2.53 9.95 11.72
C LYS A 158 1.33 10.77 11.26
N MET A 159 0.83 10.56 10.04
CA MET A 159 -0.36 11.23 9.55
C MET A 159 -1.59 10.84 10.36
N LEU A 160 -1.74 9.56 10.74
CA LEU A 160 -2.83 9.15 11.63
C LEU A 160 -2.73 9.83 13.00
N ASP A 161 -1.55 9.81 13.63
CA ASP A 161 -1.31 10.48 14.92
C ASP A 161 -1.67 11.97 14.88
N PHE A 162 -1.30 12.63 13.77
CA PHE A 162 -1.62 14.04 13.56
C PHE A 162 -3.12 14.25 13.48
N LEU A 163 -3.82 13.49 12.65
CA LEU A 163 -5.27 13.61 12.49
C LEU A 163 -6.02 13.34 13.82
N GLU A 164 -5.53 12.40 14.62
CA GLU A 164 -6.06 12.13 15.96
C GLU A 164 -5.84 13.31 16.91
N ARG A 165 -4.61 13.83 16.96
CA ARG A 165 -4.25 14.97 17.82
C ARG A 165 -5.04 16.23 17.47
N GLU A 166 -5.21 16.50 16.18
CA GLU A 166 -6.01 17.63 15.69
C GLU A 166 -7.53 17.37 15.80
N LYS A 167 -7.95 16.16 16.22
CA LYS A 167 -9.35 15.75 16.40
C LYS A 167 -10.18 15.86 15.12
N VAL A 168 -9.57 15.53 13.98
CA VAL A 168 -10.19 15.58 12.65
C VAL A 168 -10.43 14.19 12.04
N LEU A 169 -10.19 13.12 12.80
CA LEU A 169 -10.53 11.77 12.34
C LEU A 169 -12.05 11.59 12.22
N PRO A 170 -12.53 10.94 11.14
CA PRO A 170 -13.94 10.59 11.02
C PRO A 170 -14.31 9.49 12.03
N LYS A 171 -15.61 9.34 12.31
CA LYS A 171 -16.12 8.29 13.23
C LYS A 171 -15.77 6.87 12.77
N LYS A 172 -15.63 6.65 11.47
CA LYS A 172 -15.28 5.36 10.88
C LYS A 172 -14.00 5.53 10.07
N ILE A 173 -12.90 4.96 10.57
CA ILE A 173 -11.59 4.98 9.91
C ILE A 173 -11.23 3.65 9.26
N ILE A 174 -11.93 2.57 9.65
CA ILE A 174 -11.65 1.23 9.12
C ILE A 174 -12.15 1.13 7.68
N TRP A 175 -11.19 0.98 6.78
CA TRP A 175 -11.39 0.69 5.38
C TRP A 175 -11.85 -0.75 5.20
N LYS A 176 -12.69 -0.98 4.19
CA LYS A 176 -13.15 -2.31 3.80
C LYS A 176 -12.88 -2.52 2.32
N MET A 177 -12.38 -3.71 2.00
CA MET A 177 -12.16 -4.12 0.62
C MET A 177 -13.46 -3.96 -0.19
N PRO A 178 -13.46 -3.18 -1.29
CA PRO A 178 -14.63 -3.05 -2.12
C PRO A 178 -14.91 -4.36 -2.86
N GLU A 179 -16.20 -4.67 -3.00
CA GLU A 179 -16.66 -5.83 -3.78
C GLU A 179 -16.11 -5.81 -5.22
N PRO A 180 -15.79 -6.98 -5.80
CA PRO A 180 -15.40 -7.08 -7.20
C PRO A 180 -16.47 -6.45 -8.10
N GLN A 181 -16.07 -5.44 -8.87
CA GLN A 181 -16.97 -4.83 -9.85
C GLN A 181 -17.28 -5.86 -10.94
N PRO A 182 -18.56 -6.04 -11.33
CA PRO A 182 -18.91 -6.91 -12.43
C PRO A 182 -18.18 -6.47 -13.71
N PRO A 183 -17.79 -7.40 -14.60
CA PRO A 183 -17.07 -7.06 -15.82
C PRO A 183 -17.86 -6.02 -16.62
N LYS A 184 -17.20 -4.92 -16.99
CA LYS A 184 -17.81 -3.87 -17.81
C LYS A 184 -18.28 -4.50 -19.12
N SER A 185 -19.60 -4.51 -19.33
CA SER A 185 -20.24 -4.91 -20.59
C SER A 185 -19.54 -4.22 -21.76
N THR A 186 -18.86 -5.00 -22.61
CA THR A 186 -18.32 -4.49 -23.87
C THR A 186 -19.50 -4.09 -24.74
N ARG A 187 -19.77 -2.79 -24.86
CA ARG A 187 -20.69 -2.27 -25.89
C ARG A 187 -20.15 -2.72 -27.26
N ARG A 188 -20.74 -3.79 -27.82
CA ARG A 188 -20.57 -4.15 -29.23
C ARG A 188 -21.02 -2.97 -30.08
N PHE A 189 -20.06 -2.26 -30.67
CA PHE A 189 -20.36 -1.34 -31.77
C PHE A 189 -20.99 -2.16 -32.91
N LYS A 190 -22.31 -2.07 -33.07
CA LYS A 190 -23.00 -2.58 -34.27
C LYS A 190 -22.47 -1.79 -35.47
N LYS A 191 -21.62 -2.42 -36.29
CA LYS A 191 -21.28 -1.91 -37.63
C LYS A 191 -22.58 -1.76 -38.41
N LYS A 192 -22.97 -0.52 -38.71
CA LYS A 192 -24.07 -0.19 -39.62
C LYS A 192 -23.63 -0.65 -41.02
N LYS A 193 -24.25 -1.71 -41.56
CA LYS A 193 -24.12 -2.04 -42.99
C LYS A 193 -24.74 -0.89 -43.78
N ARG A 194 -23.94 -0.18 -44.58
CA ARG A 194 -24.46 0.68 -45.66
C ARG A 194 -24.90 -0.27 -46.79
N GLY A 195 -26.17 -0.24 -47.16
CA GLY A 195 -26.58 -0.60 -48.52
C GLY A 195 -25.96 0.41 -49.51
N GLN A 196 -25.61 0.08 -50.75
CA GLN A 196 -26.17 -1.03 -51.53
C GLN A 196 -27.48 -0.63 -52.20
N GLU A 197 -27.67 0.62 -52.62
CA GLU A 197 -28.73 1.01 -53.56
C GLU A 197 -28.09 1.58 -54.84
N ASN A 198 -28.36 0.80 -55.90
CA ASN A 198 -28.35 1.03 -57.35
C ASN A 198 -27.78 2.33 -57.93
#